data_AF-A0AAN6WSH0-F1
#
_entry.id   AF-A0AAN6WSH0-F1
#
_cell.length_a   1.000
_cell.length_b   1.000
_cell.length_c   1.000
_cell.angle_alpha   90.00
_cell.angle_beta   90.00
_cell.angle_gamma   90.00
#
_symmetry.space_group_name_H-M   'P 1'
#
loop_
_entity.id
_entity.type
_entity.pdbx_description
1 polymer ?
#
loop_
_entity_poly.entity_id
_entity_poly.type
_entity_poly.pdbx_seq_one_letter_code
_entity_poly.pdbx_strand_id
1 'polypeptide(L)'
;MLIFKDLITGDELTSDAYPMRPCNADGIEKLANASGADAAEDTKAFNRLTDEERQKLEDDSLLYFVEGAYITEGPVQVDTGANASAEEAEEGVEDQTVRVINVVNNGRLQSTSFDKKSFTVYIKGYLKAVKAAMAEKGKSPEYIKGFETKAMAFFKLVSGSFKDWDFYTGESMNPDGMVILSNYKADGTTPYFIFWKDGLVKEKI
;
A
#
# COMPACT_ATOMS: atom_id res chain seq x y z
N MET A 1 -1.62 18.50 -2.72
CA MET A 1 -1.47 17.04 -2.82
C MET A 1 -1.59 16.47 -1.41
N LEU A 2 -2.20 15.30 -1.23
CA LEU A 2 -2.22 14.61 0.07
C LEU A 2 -1.19 13.49 0.06
N ILE A 3 -0.33 13.49 1.06
CA ILE A 3 0.60 12.39 1.33
C ILE A 3 0.10 11.59 2.52
N PHE A 4 0.23 10.28 2.43
CA PHE A 4 -0.12 9.34 3.48
C PHE A 4 1.17 8.77 4.07
N LYS A 5 1.45 9.17 5.31
CA LYS A 5 2.63 8.75 6.05
C LYS A 5 2.30 7.61 7.00
N ASP A 6 3.24 6.71 7.22
CA ASP A 6 3.16 5.71 8.27
C ASP A 6 3.04 6.39 9.63
N LEU A 7 2.10 5.92 10.44
CA LEU A 7 1.85 6.45 11.78
C LEU A 7 3.04 6.28 12.72
N ILE A 8 3.83 5.22 12.53
CA ILE A 8 4.90 4.83 13.44
C ILE A 8 6.23 5.48 13.03
N THR A 9 6.60 5.34 11.76
CA THR A 9 7.90 5.80 11.24
C THR A 9 7.86 7.21 10.67
N GLY A 10 6.70 7.67 10.19
CA GLY A 10 6.58 8.90 9.40
C GLY A 10 7.00 8.75 7.93
N ASP A 11 7.36 7.54 7.49
CA ASP A 11 7.70 7.27 6.09
C ASP A 11 6.51 7.56 5.17
N GLU A 12 6.76 8.16 4.01
CA GLU A 12 5.75 8.38 2.98
C GLU A 12 5.45 7.06 2.28
N LEU A 13 4.21 6.55 2.42
CA LEU A 13 3.85 5.25 1.88
C LEU A 13 3.07 5.33 0.56
N THR A 14 2.25 6.38 0.41
CA THR A 14 1.44 6.63 -0.79
C THR A 14 0.91 8.07 -0.80
N SER A 15 0.20 8.45 -1.85
CA SER A 15 -0.40 9.77 -2.05
C SER A 15 -1.81 9.69 -2.65
N ASP A 16 -2.55 10.80 -2.62
CA ASP A 16 -3.85 10.93 -3.30
C ASP A 16 -3.77 10.90 -4.83
N ALA A 17 -2.57 10.78 -5.40
CA ALA A 17 -2.38 10.49 -6.82
C ALA A 17 -2.93 9.10 -7.20
N TYR A 18 -3.04 8.18 -6.24
CA TYR A 18 -3.63 6.86 -6.45
C TYR A 18 -4.99 6.76 -5.75
N PRO A 19 -6.07 6.38 -6.47
CA PRO A 19 -7.38 6.21 -5.85
C PRO A 19 -7.34 5.18 -4.73
N MET A 20 -7.63 5.63 -3.51
CA MET A 20 -7.69 4.76 -2.32
C MET A 20 -9.12 4.32 -2.08
N ARG A 21 -9.40 3.03 -2.21
CA ARG A 21 -10.72 2.45 -1.97
C ARG A 21 -10.82 1.98 -0.52
N PRO A 22 -11.66 2.58 0.34
CA PRO A 22 -11.90 2.06 1.68
C PRO A 22 -12.55 0.69 1.60
N CYS A 23 -12.00 -0.30 2.30
CA CYS A 23 -12.57 -1.65 2.34
C CYS A 23 -12.29 -2.38 3.66
N ASN A 24 -12.95 -3.52 3.83
CA ASN A 24 -12.67 -4.53 4.86
C ASN A 24 -12.21 -5.82 4.17
N ALA A 25 -11.84 -6.84 4.97
CA ALA A 25 -11.28 -8.09 4.45
C ALA A 25 -12.19 -8.79 3.42
N ASP A 26 -13.51 -8.76 3.65
CA ASP A 26 -14.55 -9.30 2.77
C ASP A 26 -14.71 -8.51 1.46
N GLY A 27 -14.33 -7.23 1.43
CA GLY A 27 -14.36 -6.39 0.24
C GLY A 27 -13.17 -6.59 -0.70
N ILE A 28 -12.05 -7.15 -0.22
CA ILE A 28 -10.81 -7.29 -1.01
C ILE A 28 -11.04 -8.16 -2.24
N GLU A 29 -11.67 -9.32 -2.06
CA GLU A 29 -11.89 -10.26 -3.17
C GLU A 29 -12.79 -9.66 -4.25
N LYS A 30 -13.85 -8.92 -3.85
CA LYS A 30 -14.71 -8.21 -4.80
C LYS A 30 -13.90 -7.22 -5.64
N LEU A 31 -13.07 -6.40 -4.99
CA LEU A 31 -12.24 -5.39 -5.68
C LEU A 31 -11.16 -6.04 -6.56
N ALA A 32 -10.54 -7.11 -6.09
CA ALA A 32 -9.54 -7.86 -6.85
C ALA A 32 -10.12 -8.56 -8.09
N ASN A 33 -11.38 -8.98 -8.04
CA ASN A 33 -12.07 -9.63 -9.16
C ASN A 33 -12.74 -8.65 -10.12
N ALA A 34 -12.99 -7.40 -9.72
CA ALA A 34 -13.58 -6.39 -10.59
C ALA A 34 -12.66 -6.09 -11.78
N SER A 35 -13.15 -6.25 -13.01
CA SER A 35 -12.37 -5.99 -14.23
C SER A 35 -13.21 -5.28 -15.29
N GLY A 36 -12.55 -4.64 -16.26
CA GLY A 36 -13.21 -3.99 -17.39
C GLY A 36 -14.37 -3.08 -17.00
N ALA A 37 -15.57 -3.40 -17.48
CA ALA A 37 -16.79 -2.63 -17.22
C ALA A 37 -17.20 -2.62 -15.74
N ASP A 38 -16.98 -3.72 -15.01
CA ASP A 38 -17.36 -3.84 -13.61
C ASP A 38 -16.49 -2.93 -12.72
N ALA A 39 -15.18 -2.91 -12.96
CA ALA A 39 -14.26 -2.00 -12.27
C ALA A 39 -14.56 -0.53 -12.58
N ALA A 40 -14.94 -0.22 -13.82
CA ALA A 40 -15.33 1.12 -14.22
C ALA A 40 -16.65 1.55 -13.55
N GLU A 41 -17.63 0.65 -13.41
CA GLU A 41 -18.89 0.95 -12.76
C GLU A 41 -18.75 1.06 -11.24
N ASP A 42 -17.99 0.17 -10.58
CA ASP A 42 -17.65 0.31 -9.16
C ASP A 42 -16.96 1.66 -8.89
N THR A 43 -16.07 2.07 -9.80
CA THR A 43 -15.40 3.38 -9.72
C THR A 43 -16.37 4.54 -9.83
N LYS A 44 -17.28 4.50 -10.81
CA LYS A 44 -18.31 5.53 -10.98
C LYS A 44 -19.27 5.54 -9.80
N ALA A 45 -19.69 4.38 -9.30
CA ALA A 45 -20.59 4.26 -8.16
C ALA A 45 -20.01 4.93 -6.92
N PHE A 46 -18.75 4.68 -6.60
CA PHE A 46 -18.08 5.35 -5.49
C PHE A 46 -17.96 6.87 -5.70
N ASN A 47 -17.63 7.31 -6.92
CA ASN A 47 -17.50 8.75 -7.22
C ASN A 47 -18.85 9.49 -7.15
N ARG A 48 -19.97 8.78 -7.32
CA ARG A 48 -21.33 9.31 -7.17
C ARG A 48 -21.78 9.40 -5.71
N LEU A 49 -21.10 8.76 -4.77
CA LEU A 49 -21.39 8.91 -3.34
C LEU A 49 -21.24 10.37 -2.92
N THR A 50 -22.12 10.82 -2.05
CA THR A 50 -21.98 12.09 -1.33
C THR A 50 -20.77 12.04 -0.40
N ASP A 51 -20.27 13.21 0.01
CA ASP A 51 -19.13 13.28 0.92
C ASP A 51 -19.44 12.62 2.29
N GLU A 52 -20.68 12.73 2.77
CA GLU A 52 -21.14 12.06 3.99
C GLU A 52 -21.13 10.53 3.87
N GLU A 53 -21.58 10.00 2.73
CA GLU A 53 -21.55 8.56 2.45
C GLU A 53 -20.11 8.04 2.35
N ARG A 54 -19.21 8.80 1.69
CA ARG A 54 -17.79 8.44 1.63
C ARG A 54 -17.15 8.47 3.00
N GLN A 55 -17.44 9.47 3.82
CA GLN A 55 -16.91 9.55 5.18
C GLN A 55 -17.40 8.38 6.03
N LYS A 56 -18.68 8.02 5.96
CA LYS A 56 -19.23 6.87 6.67
C LYS A 56 -18.58 5.56 6.24
N LEU A 57 -18.34 5.40 4.94
CA LEU A 57 -17.64 4.23 4.40
C LEU A 57 -16.19 4.20 4.87
N GLU A 58 -15.50 5.34 4.88
CA GLU A 58 -14.14 5.45 5.44
C GLU A 58 -14.11 5.11 6.92
N ASP A 59 -15.05 5.61 7.73
CA ASP A 59 -15.12 5.34 9.16
C ASP A 59 -15.36 3.85 9.46
N ASP A 60 -16.13 3.16 8.63
CA ASP A 60 -16.38 1.72 8.76
C ASP A 60 -15.27 0.84 8.12
N SER A 61 -14.34 1.42 7.37
CA SER A 61 -13.29 0.63 6.71
C SER A 61 -12.06 0.44 7.59
N LEU A 62 -11.43 -0.74 7.51
CA LEU A 62 -10.15 -1.03 8.14
C LEU A 62 -8.97 -0.68 7.24
N LEU A 63 -9.15 -0.84 5.93
CA LEU A 63 -8.08 -0.88 4.95
C LEU A 63 -8.35 0.12 3.83
N TYR A 64 -7.27 0.51 3.14
CA TYR A 64 -7.35 1.08 1.82
C TYR A 64 -6.79 0.09 0.79
N PHE A 65 -7.56 -0.16 -0.26
CA PHE A 65 -7.16 -0.90 -1.44
C PHE A 65 -6.74 0.08 -2.53
N VAL A 66 -5.54 -0.10 -3.07
CA VAL A 66 -4.94 0.79 -4.07
C VAL A 66 -4.49 -0.04 -5.26
N GLU A 67 -5.01 0.27 -6.45
CA GLU A 67 -4.55 -0.35 -7.69
C GLU A 67 -3.24 0.29 -8.15
N GLY A 68 -2.25 -0.54 -8.47
CA GLY A 68 -1.02 -0.14 -9.09
C GLY A 68 -1.02 -0.44 -10.59
N ALA A 69 -0.02 0.11 -11.27
CA ALA A 69 0.26 -0.19 -12.66
C ALA A 69 1.77 -0.24 -12.86
N TYR A 70 2.20 -1.08 -13.80
CA TYR A 70 3.59 -1.05 -14.25
C TYR A 70 3.82 0.20 -15.09
N ILE A 71 4.88 0.92 -14.78
CA ILE A 71 5.41 2.04 -15.55
C ILE A 71 6.82 1.69 -16.02
N THR A 72 7.24 2.33 -17.10
CA THR A 72 8.61 2.25 -17.59
C THR A 72 9.31 3.53 -17.16
N GLU A 73 10.38 3.40 -16.37
CA GLU A 73 11.28 4.52 -16.14
C GLU A 73 12.27 4.61 -17.31
N GLY A 74 12.45 5.84 -17.81
CA GLY A 74 13.51 6.13 -18.77
C GLY A 74 14.88 5.97 -18.13
N PRO A 75 15.97 5.99 -18.92
CA PRO A 75 17.31 5.84 -18.40
C PRO A 75 17.57 6.90 -17.33
N VAL A 76 17.99 6.47 -16.14
CA VAL A 76 18.57 7.37 -15.16
C VAL A 76 19.73 8.07 -15.87
N GLN A 77 19.66 9.39 -16.06
CA GLN A 77 20.85 10.16 -16.40
C GLN A 77 21.80 10.04 -15.21
N VAL A 78 22.65 9.02 -15.25
CA VAL A 78 23.82 8.98 -14.40
C VAL A 78 24.66 10.15 -14.89
N ASP A 79 24.62 11.26 -14.15
CA ASP A 79 25.59 12.33 -14.31
C ASP A 79 26.92 11.78 -13.80
N THR A 80 27.54 10.91 -14.61
CA THR A 80 28.93 10.51 -14.48
C THR A 80 29.75 11.75 -14.77
N GLY A 81 29.80 12.61 -13.75
CA GLY A 81 30.51 13.87 -13.74
C GLY A 81 31.86 13.67 -14.40
N ALA A 82 32.05 14.43 -15.48
CA ALA A 82 33.20 14.41 -16.35
C ALA A 82 34.51 14.20 -15.58
N ASN A 83 35.02 12.97 -15.61
CA ASN A 83 36.44 12.71 -15.46
C ASN A 83 36.92 12.11 -16.77
N ALA A 84 37.25 13.00 -17.70
CA ALA A 84 37.83 12.66 -18.98
C ALA A 84 39.24 12.11 -18.76
N SER A 85 39.38 10.78 -18.72
CA SER A 85 40.61 10.10 -19.09
C SER A 85 40.24 8.96 -20.05
N ALA A 86 40.62 9.17 -21.30
CA ALA A 86 40.40 8.30 -22.44
C ALA A 86 40.96 6.89 -22.22
N GLU A 87 40.23 5.86 -22.65
CA GLU A 87 40.50 5.08 -23.88
C GLU A 87 39.51 3.91 -23.97
N GLU A 88 38.96 3.71 -25.18
CA GLU A 88 38.37 2.46 -25.71
C GLU A 88 37.29 1.71 -24.88
N ALA A 89 36.02 1.93 -25.22
CA ALA A 89 35.04 0.88 -25.54
C ALA A 89 33.72 1.52 -25.94
N GLU A 90 33.47 1.59 -27.25
CA GLU A 90 32.14 1.73 -27.81
C GLU A 90 31.42 0.38 -27.61
N GLU A 91 30.83 0.19 -26.43
CA GLU A 91 29.72 -0.75 -26.25
C GLU A 91 28.48 0.07 -25.91
N GLY A 92 27.44 -0.10 -26.72
CA GLY A 92 26.21 0.66 -26.64
C GLY A 92 25.67 0.66 -25.22
N VAL A 93 25.37 1.85 -24.71
CA VAL A 93 24.54 2.01 -23.52
C VAL A 93 23.18 1.41 -23.89
N GLU A 94 22.96 0.14 -23.53
CA GLU A 94 21.61 -0.41 -23.52
C GLU A 94 20.78 0.55 -22.68
N ASP A 95 19.80 1.15 -23.32
CA ASP A 95 18.80 2.00 -22.70
C ASP A 95 18.04 1.12 -21.69
N GLN A 96 18.58 1.01 -20.47
CA GLN A 96 18.07 0.12 -19.43
C GLN A 96 16.78 0.72 -18.86
N THR A 97 15.73 0.65 -19.66
CA THR A 97 14.38 0.98 -19.21
C THR A 97 13.99 -0.03 -18.13
N VAL A 98 13.86 0.41 -16.89
CA VAL A 98 13.43 -0.44 -15.78
C VAL A 98 11.91 -0.35 -15.65
N ARG A 99 11.25 -1.52 -15.69
CA ARG A 99 9.82 -1.61 -15.47
C ARG A 99 9.54 -1.73 -13.97
N VAL A 100 8.89 -0.74 -13.39
CA VAL A 100 8.58 -0.68 -11.94
C VAL A 100 7.09 -0.52 -11.71
N ILE A 101 6.60 -0.89 -10.51
CA ILE A 101 5.22 -0.62 -10.12
C ILE A 101 5.14 0.82 -9.61
N ASN A 102 4.23 1.61 -10.17
CA ASN A 102 4.08 3.03 -9.85
C ASN A 102 3.90 3.33 -8.35
N VAL A 103 3.08 2.55 -7.63
CA VAL A 103 2.85 2.72 -6.18
C VAL A 103 4.12 2.44 -5.39
N VAL A 104 4.85 1.38 -5.75
CA VAL A 104 6.14 1.03 -5.13
C VAL A 104 7.16 2.14 -5.34
N ASN A 105 7.26 2.63 -6.57
CA ASN A 105 8.20 3.69 -6.91
C ASN A 105 7.86 5.01 -6.23
N ASN A 106 6.58 5.43 -6.25
CA ASN A 106 6.13 6.68 -5.62
C ASN A 106 6.32 6.67 -4.11
N GLY A 107 5.99 5.56 -3.44
CA GLY A 107 6.20 5.39 -2.00
C GLY A 107 7.63 5.01 -1.61
N ARG A 108 8.55 4.86 -2.58
CA ARG A 108 9.91 4.34 -2.37
C ARG A 108 9.92 3.05 -1.54
N LEU A 109 8.92 2.20 -1.77
CA LEU A 109 8.66 1.02 -0.97
C LEU A 109 9.74 -0.03 -1.19
N GLN A 110 10.15 -0.68 -0.11
CA GLN A 110 11.19 -1.70 -0.12
C GLN A 110 10.55 -3.08 -0.03
N SER A 111 10.87 -3.97 -0.97
CA SER A 111 10.44 -5.37 -0.90
C SER A 111 11.05 -6.06 0.32
N THR A 112 10.25 -6.89 0.99
CA THR A 112 10.69 -7.74 2.09
C THR A 112 9.99 -9.10 2.04
N SER A 113 10.42 -10.03 2.90
CA SER A 113 9.84 -11.36 2.98
C SER A 113 9.58 -11.76 4.43
N PHE A 114 8.50 -12.52 4.63
CA PHE A 114 8.15 -13.09 5.91
C PHE A 114 7.91 -14.59 5.78
N ASP A 115 8.16 -15.33 6.85
CA ASP A 115 7.47 -16.59 7.08
C ASP A 115 6.18 -16.34 7.90
N LYS A 116 5.27 -17.31 7.96
CA LYS A 116 4.00 -17.15 8.70
C LYS A 116 4.21 -16.78 10.17
N LYS A 117 5.30 -17.26 10.79
CA LYS A 117 5.56 -17.08 12.22
C LYS A 117 6.04 -15.66 12.52
N SER A 118 7.04 -15.19 11.78
CA SER A 118 7.58 -13.83 11.83
C SER A 118 6.50 -12.81 11.47
N PHE A 119 5.69 -13.05 10.44
CA PHE A 119 4.54 -12.18 10.13
C PHE A 119 3.54 -12.11 11.29
N THR A 120 3.23 -13.26 11.91
CA THR A 120 2.32 -13.30 13.07
C THR A 120 2.86 -12.51 14.27
N VAL A 121 4.17 -12.53 14.49
CA VAL A 121 4.81 -11.75 15.56
C VAL A 121 4.77 -10.26 15.23
N TYR A 122 5.21 -9.89 14.02
CA TYR A 122 5.19 -8.53 13.51
C TYR A 122 3.78 -7.92 13.63
N ILE A 123 2.77 -8.57 13.05
CA ILE A 123 1.43 -7.97 12.95
C ILE A 123 0.78 -7.75 14.31
N LYS A 124 1.06 -8.63 15.29
CA LYS A 124 0.59 -8.44 16.67
C LYS A 124 1.22 -7.21 17.33
N GLY A 125 2.52 -6.99 17.11
CA GLY A 125 3.23 -5.81 17.59
C GLY A 125 2.69 -4.54 16.94
N TYR A 126 2.63 -4.53 15.62
CA TYR A 126 2.11 -3.41 14.83
C TYR A 126 0.67 -3.03 15.21
N LEU A 127 -0.26 -4.00 15.26
CA LEU A 127 -1.65 -3.73 15.66
C LEU A 127 -1.76 -3.21 17.11
N LYS A 128 -0.85 -3.61 18.01
CA LYS A 128 -0.81 -3.07 19.36
C LYS A 128 -0.41 -1.59 19.35
N ALA A 129 0.60 -1.22 18.55
CA ALA A 129 1.03 0.17 18.40
C ALA A 129 -0.06 1.05 17.79
N VAL A 130 -0.70 0.60 16.70
CA VAL A 130 -1.82 1.33 16.07
C VAL A 130 -2.98 1.53 17.06
N LYS A 131 -3.34 0.52 17.86
CA LYS A 131 -4.37 0.66 18.89
C LYS A 131 -4.03 1.67 19.96
N ALA A 132 -2.78 1.68 20.44
CA ALA A 132 -2.34 2.67 21.42
C ALA A 132 -2.46 4.09 20.85
N ALA A 133 -2.00 4.31 19.61
CA ALA A 133 -2.10 5.59 18.94
C ALA A 133 -3.56 6.01 18.66
N MET A 134 -4.47 5.08 18.34
CA MET A 134 -5.90 5.38 18.22
C MET A 134 -6.51 5.82 19.55
N ALA A 135 -6.14 5.17 20.66
CA ALA A 135 -6.60 5.53 22.00
C ALA A 135 -6.09 6.91 22.42
N GLU A 136 -4.82 7.22 22.15
CA GLU A 136 -4.21 8.54 22.40
C GLU A 136 -4.90 9.65 21.58
N LYS A 137 -5.31 9.34 20.34
CA LYS A 137 -6.11 10.25 19.49
C LYS A 137 -7.58 10.33 19.89
N GLY A 138 -8.00 9.70 20.99
CA GLY A 138 -9.35 9.80 21.55
C GLY A 138 -10.41 8.98 20.81
N LYS A 139 -10.02 7.96 20.03
CA LYS A 139 -11.01 7.02 19.44
C LYS A 139 -11.72 6.25 20.55
N SER A 140 -13.02 6.04 20.39
CA SER A 140 -13.82 5.40 21.44
C SER A 140 -13.42 3.93 21.63
N PRO A 141 -13.62 3.35 22.83
CA PRO A 141 -13.40 1.92 23.07
C PRO A 141 -14.16 1.01 22.10
N GLU A 142 -15.37 1.42 21.69
CA GLU A 142 -16.19 0.70 20.71
C GLU A 142 -15.53 0.68 19.33
N TYR A 143 -14.96 1.80 18.90
CA TYR A 143 -14.22 1.87 17.64
C TYR A 143 -12.99 0.95 17.67
N ILE A 144 -12.21 0.99 18.76
CA ILE A 144 -11.02 0.14 18.93
C ILE A 144 -11.39 -1.36 18.91
N LYS A 145 -12.50 -1.73 19.55
CA LYS A 145 -13.01 -3.11 19.51
C LYS A 145 -13.46 -3.53 18.11
N GLY A 146 -14.09 -2.61 17.37
CA GLY A 146 -14.43 -2.81 15.96
C GLY A 146 -13.19 -3.04 15.09
N PHE A 147 -12.15 -2.23 15.30
CA PHE A 147 -10.84 -2.40 14.65
C PHE A 147 -10.24 -3.79 14.94
N GLU A 148 -10.20 -4.24 16.19
CA GLU A 148 -9.66 -5.56 16.55
C GLU A 148 -10.39 -6.70 15.84
N THR A 149 -11.71 -6.61 15.75
CA THR A 149 -12.54 -7.62 15.08
C THR A 149 -12.24 -7.67 13.58
N LYS A 150 -12.19 -6.51 12.92
CA LYS A 150 -11.87 -6.39 11.49
C LYS A 150 -10.43 -6.81 11.19
N ALA A 151 -9.47 -6.41 12.03
CA ALA A 151 -8.07 -6.78 11.90
C ALA A 151 -7.86 -8.30 12.03
N MET A 152 -8.59 -8.95 12.94
CA MET A 152 -8.58 -10.41 13.06
C MET A 152 -9.14 -11.10 11.81
N ALA A 153 -10.17 -10.55 11.17
CA ALA A 153 -10.70 -11.07 9.91
C ALA A 153 -9.66 -10.95 8.78
N PHE A 154 -9.02 -9.79 8.65
CA PHE A 154 -7.96 -9.58 7.66
C PHE A 154 -6.74 -10.48 7.91
N PHE A 155 -6.30 -10.63 9.15
CA PHE A 155 -5.21 -11.54 9.50
C PHE A 155 -5.50 -13.00 9.10
N LYS A 156 -6.73 -13.47 9.28
CA LYS A 156 -7.15 -14.82 8.84
C LYS A 156 -7.10 -14.97 7.33
N LEU A 157 -7.56 -13.97 6.60
CA LEU A 157 -7.51 -13.94 5.14
C LEU A 157 -6.06 -14.08 4.65
N VAL A 158 -5.17 -13.21 5.13
CA VAL A 158 -3.74 -13.25 4.79
C VAL A 158 -3.10 -14.57 5.20
N SER A 159 -3.42 -15.10 6.38
CA SER A 159 -2.84 -16.38 6.85
C SER A 159 -3.28 -17.57 6.00
N GLY A 160 -4.50 -17.53 5.45
CA GLY A 160 -5.06 -18.55 4.57
C GLY A 160 -4.35 -18.61 3.22
N SER A 161 -4.06 -17.46 2.61
CA SER A 161 -3.41 -17.30 1.31
C SER A 161 -1.99 -16.73 1.40
N PHE A 162 -1.27 -16.96 2.51
CA PHE A 162 -0.01 -16.25 2.84
C PHE A 162 1.06 -16.27 1.74
N LYS A 163 1.14 -17.36 0.97
CA LYS A 163 2.14 -17.52 -0.09
C LYS A 163 1.86 -16.66 -1.33
N ASP A 164 0.64 -16.15 -1.43
CA ASP A 164 0.18 -15.36 -2.57
C ASP A 164 0.39 -13.85 -2.31
N TRP A 165 0.83 -13.48 -1.11
CA TRP A 165 1.07 -12.09 -0.72
C TRP A 165 2.54 -11.73 -0.83
N ASP A 166 2.80 -10.61 -1.48
CA ASP A 166 4.08 -9.91 -1.43
C ASP A 166 4.06 -8.87 -0.31
N PHE A 167 5.22 -8.63 0.30
CA PHE A 167 5.36 -7.73 1.45
C PHE A 167 6.31 -6.59 1.11
N TYR A 168 5.90 -5.38 1.49
CA TYR A 168 6.69 -4.16 1.32
C TYR A 168 6.75 -3.38 2.62
N THR A 169 7.86 -2.68 2.85
CA THR A 169 8.04 -1.72 3.94
C THR A 169 8.23 -0.31 3.39
N GLY A 170 8.11 0.70 4.25
CA GLY A 170 8.55 2.07 3.91
C GLY A 170 10.05 2.14 3.64
N GLU A 171 10.50 3.32 3.19
CA GLU A 171 11.89 3.62 2.82
C GLU A 171 12.88 3.30 3.96
N SER A 172 12.49 3.52 5.22
CA SER A 172 13.34 3.25 6.37
C SER A 172 13.57 1.76 6.66
N MET A 173 12.78 0.87 6.06
CA MET A 173 12.74 -0.57 6.37
C MET A 173 12.59 -0.88 7.87
N ASN A 174 11.97 0.03 8.62
CA ASN A 174 11.80 -0.15 10.06
C ASN A 174 10.87 -1.36 10.34
N PRO A 175 11.30 -2.35 11.14
CA PRO A 175 10.53 -3.56 11.42
C PRO A 175 9.25 -3.31 12.24
N ASP A 176 9.14 -2.15 12.89
CA ASP A 176 7.96 -1.75 13.66
C ASP A 176 6.95 -0.94 12.83
N GLY A 177 7.34 -0.47 11.64
CA GLY A 177 6.50 0.32 10.73
C GLY A 177 5.48 -0.51 9.95
N MET A 178 4.66 0.15 9.14
CA MET A 178 3.67 -0.55 8.32
C MET A 178 4.31 -1.45 7.25
N VAL A 179 4.02 -2.74 7.33
CA VAL A 179 4.14 -3.68 6.21
C VAL A 179 2.90 -3.58 5.34
N ILE A 180 3.12 -3.22 4.08
CA ILE A 180 2.13 -3.10 3.01
C ILE A 180 2.07 -4.44 2.29
N LEU A 181 0.85 -4.95 2.10
CA LEU A 181 0.64 -6.22 1.42
C LEU A 181 0.25 -5.96 -0.03
N SER A 182 0.80 -6.74 -0.95
CA SER A 182 0.46 -6.68 -2.36
C SER A 182 0.12 -8.05 -2.90
N ASN A 183 -0.74 -8.06 -3.93
CA ASN A 183 -1.07 -9.23 -4.73
C ASN A 183 -1.60 -8.71 -6.09
N TYR A 184 -1.98 -9.62 -6.98
CA TYR A 184 -2.52 -9.32 -8.30
C TYR A 184 -4.03 -9.53 -8.35
N LYS A 185 -4.69 -8.69 -9.15
CA LYS A 185 -6.11 -8.86 -9.49
C LYS A 185 -6.32 -10.16 -10.27
N ALA A 186 -7.58 -10.55 -10.45
CA ALA A 186 -7.95 -11.77 -11.19
C ALA A 186 -7.47 -11.78 -12.66
N ASP A 187 -7.14 -10.61 -13.22
CA ASP A 187 -6.52 -10.50 -14.54
C ASP A 187 -5.04 -10.95 -14.58
N GLY A 188 -4.42 -11.20 -13.43
CA GLY A 188 -3.04 -11.65 -13.28
C GLY A 188 -1.97 -10.61 -13.63
N THR A 189 -2.34 -9.36 -13.92
CA THR A 189 -1.41 -8.33 -14.43
C THR A 189 -1.48 -7.01 -13.69
N THR A 190 -2.63 -6.70 -13.07
CA THR A 190 -2.82 -5.47 -12.30
C THR A 190 -2.44 -5.73 -10.84
N PRO A 191 -1.32 -5.19 -10.32
CA PRO A 191 -1.00 -5.29 -8.91
C PRO A 191 -1.96 -4.41 -8.09
N TYR A 192 -2.25 -4.82 -6.86
CA TYR A 192 -2.91 -3.97 -5.87
C TYR A 192 -2.17 -4.01 -4.55
N PHE A 193 -2.41 -3.00 -3.72
CA PHE A 193 -1.75 -2.78 -2.44
C PHE A 193 -2.78 -2.53 -1.35
N ILE A 194 -2.52 -3.07 -0.17
CA ILE A 194 -3.37 -2.96 1.01
C ILE A 194 -2.63 -2.17 2.08
N PHE A 195 -3.21 -1.04 2.47
CA PHE A 195 -2.72 -0.18 3.55
C PHE A 195 -3.69 -0.19 4.74
N TRP A 196 -3.14 -0.08 5.95
CA TRP A 196 -3.96 0.06 7.17
C TRP A 196 -4.44 1.50 7.32
N LYS A 197 -5.77 1.73 7.25
CA LYS A 197 -6.34 3.08 7.29
C LYS A 197 -5.90 3.86 8.53
N ASP A 198 -6.14 3.27 9.71
CA ASP A 198 -5.80 3.90 10.99
C ASP A 198 -4.27 3.89 11.28
N GLY A 199 -3.48 3.22 10.43
CA GLY A 199 -2.02 3.27 10.45
C GLY A 199 -1.44 4.38 9.57
N LEU A 200 -2.27 5.19 8.91
CA LEU A 200 -1.83 6.31 8.08
C LEU A 200 -2.14 7.65 8.73
N VAL A 201 -1.25 8.62 8.49
CA VAL A 201 -1.44 10.03 8.81
C VAL A 201 -1.52 10.80 7.50
N LYS A 202 -2.64 11.52 7.30
CA LYS A 202 -2.87 12.37 6.13
C LYS A 202 -2.15 13.72 6.34
N GLU A 203 -1.28 14.11 5.42
CA GLU A 203 -0.60 15.41 5.39
C GLU A 203 -0.90 16.13 4.08
N LYS A 204 -1.25 17.42 4.15
CA LYS A 204 -1.50 18.25 2.97
C LYS A 204 -0.27 19.07 2.65
N ILE A 205 0.22 18.92 1.42
CA ILE A 205 1.30 19.72 0.80
C ILE A 205 0.72 20.62 -0.29
#